data_AF-A0A2P4XDI7-F1
#
_entry.id   AF-A0A2P4XDI7-F1
#
_cell.length_a   1.000
_cell.length_b   1.000
_cell.length_c   1.000
_cell.angle_alpha   90.00
_cell.angle_beta   90.00
_cell.angle_gamma   90.00
#
_symmetry.space_group_name_H-M   'P 1'
#
loop_
_entity.id
_entity.type
_entity.pdbx_description
1 polymer ?
#
loop_
_entity_poly.entity_id
_entity_poly.type
_entity_poly.pdbx_seq_one_letter_code
_entity_poly.pdbx_strand_id
1 'polypeptide(L)'
;MEFLSSPYFTEAGWRPSASPVPYFQGALVFMTIVYLFETYLDVRQHRKLHDKQFPKPLTEAIEGLGNYSIKKKESEEESDDTKQESESEMSLLAATQNKFDKSRAYGLDKSTFGFVSGAYNQLEATAFLLLGYLPFMWTMSGKALLSIGLDADNEIYRALMLLTLTTIRDTLVGIPFGLYSTFVVEARHGFNKQTLGLFFMDKIKSFGLFIVIGFPVTAALIYVIRWGGEYFYMYVWAFLFVFSVVMMTLYPVLIMPLFNKFTPLEEGVLR
;
A
#
# COMPACT_ATOMS: atom_id res chain seq x y z
N MET A 1 12.40 -20.27 26.90
CA MET A 1 13.27 -19.21 26.34
C MET A 1 14.02 -19.65 25.07
N GLU A 2 13.83 -20.87 24.54
CA GLU A 2 14.48 -21.33 23.30
C GLU A 2 13.79 -20.85 22.00
N PHE A 3 12.50 -20.49 22.05
CA PHE A 3 11.77 -20.00 20.86
C PHE A 3 12.21 -18.60 20.35
N LEU A 4 13.03 -17.88 21.12
CA LEU A 4 13.50 -16.53 20.78
C LEU A 4 14.96 -16.50 20.29
N SER A 5 15.63 -17.65 20.22
CA SER A 5 17.02 -17.75 19.74
C SER A 5 17.11 -18.16 18.27
N SER A 6 16.06 -18.75 17.70
CA SER A 6 16.04 -19.20 16.31
C SER A 6 14.62 -19.27 15.74
N PRO A 7 14.45 -19.13 14.40
CA PRO A 7 13.18 -19.38 13.75
C PRO A 7 12.74 -20.84 13.89
N TYR A 8 11.43 -21.09 13.88
CA TYR A 8 10.86 -22.44 13.99
C TYR A 8 11.22 -23.32 12.78
N PHE A 9 11.13 -22.78 11.56
CA PHE A 9 11.53 -23.48 10.35
C PHE A 9 12.94 -23.05 9.91
N THR A 10 13.82 -24.03 9.74
CA THR A 10 15.19 -23.85 9.24
C THR A 10 15.50 -24.91 8.19
N GLU A 11 16.34 -24.59 7.19
CA GLU A 11 16.80 -25.59 6.21
C GLU A 11 17.81 -26.58 6.82
N ALA A 12 17.95 -27.75 6.19
CA ALA A 12 18.91 -28.77 6.59
C ALA A 12 20.34 -28.20 6.50
N GLY A 13 21.10 -28.30 7.60
CA GLY A 13 22.45 -27.73 7.69
C GLY A 13 22.51 -26.27 8.14
N TRP A 14 21.36 -25.65 8.45
CA TRP A 14 21.32 -24.32 9.07
C TRP A 14 22.08 -24.33 10.40
N ARG A 15 22.87 -23.28 10.62
CA ARG A 15 23.56 -23.01 11.88
C ARG A 15 23.29 -21.57 12.28
N PRO A 16 23.14 -21.28 13.59
CA PRO A 16 23.14 -19.90 14.07
C PRO A 16 24.38 -19.17 13.56
N SER A 17 24.24 -17.88 13.25
CA SER A 17 25.38 -17.07 12.81
C SER A 17 26.51 -17.16 13.84
N ALA A 18 27.76 -17.34 13.38
CA ALA A 18 28.93 -17.32 14.25
C ALA A 18 29.19 -15.93 14.88
N SER A 19 28.46 -14.91 14.43
CA SER A 19 28.47 -13.57 15.02
C SER A 19 27.96 -13.61 16.47
N PRO A 20 28.62 -12.92 17.42
CA PRO A 20 28.12 -12.77 18.78
C PRO A 20 26.87 -11.87 18.84
N VAL A 21 26.56 -11.15 17.75
CA VAL A 21 25.42 -10.22 17.69
C VAL A 21 24.12 -11.00 17.44
N PRO A 22 23.10 -10.87 18.32
CA PRO A 22 21.84 -11.57 18.20
C PRO A 22 20.90 -10.86 17.21
N TYR A 23 21.22 -10.88 15.91
CA TYR A 23 20.46 -10.17 14.87
C TYR A 23 18.96 -10.47 14.87
N PHE A 24 18.59 -11.73 15.12
CA PHE A 24 17.19 -12.16 15.18
C PHE A 24 16.41 -11.44 16.29
N GLN A 25 16.97 -11.40 17.49
CA GLN A 25 16.37 -10.71 18.64
C GLN A 25 16.40 -9.20 18.44
N GLY A 26 17.50 -8.67 17.90
CA GLY A 26 17.62 -7.26 17.54
C GLY A 26 16.52 -6.82 16.57
N ALA A 27 16.25 -7.61 15.52
CA ALA A 27 15.19 -7.35 14.56
C ALA A 27 13.80 -7.38 15.23
N LEU A 28 13.51 -8.38 16.06
CA LEU A 28 12.24 -8.48 16.80
C LEU A 28 12.01 -7.27 17.71
N VAL A 29 13.03 -6.90 18.50
CA VAL A 29 12.97 -5.75 19.41
C VAL A 29 12.79 -4.46 18.62
N PHE A 30 13.57 -4.27 17.55
CA PHE A 30 13.47 -3.09 16.70
C PHE A 30 12.08 -2.95 16.07
N MET A 31 11.57 -4.01 15.43
CA MET A 31 10.22 -4.02 14.84
C MET A 31 9.15 -3.71 15.89
N THR A 32 9.27 -4.28 17.10
CA THR A 32 8.32 -4.03 18.19
C THR A 32 8.37 -2.57 18.65
N ILE A 33 9.56 -1.99 18.82
CA ILE A 33 9.71 -0.58 19.22
C ILE A 33 9.11 0.36 18.17
N VAL A 34 9.39 0.12 16.88
CA VAL A 34 8.84 0.93 15.79
C VAL A 34 7.32 0.84 15.78
N TYR A 35 6.75 -0.36 15.88
CA TYR A 35 5.31 -0.54 15.93
C TYR A 35 4.66 0.18 17.12
N LEU A 36 5.27 0.11 18.31
CA LEU A 36 4.77 0.82 19.49
C LEU A 36 4.82 2.34 19.30
N PHE A 37 5.88 2.85 18.67
CA PHE A 37 6.03 4.27 18.37
C PHE A 37 4.99 4.75 17.36
N GLU A 38 4.80 4.04 16.25
CA GLU A 38 3.77 4.37 15.24
C GLU A 38 2.37 4.30 15.85
N THR A 39 2.07 3.23 16.60
CA THR A 39 0.80 3.09 17.31
C THR A 39 0.56 4.25 18.28
N TYR A 40 1.60 4.72 18.97
CA TYR A 40 1.50 5.89 19.85
C TYR A 40 1.13 7.16 19.06
N LEU A 41 1.76 7.40 17.91
CA LEU A 41 1.45 8.55 17.06
C LEU A 41 0.02 8.47 16.52
N ASP A 42 -0.39 7.29 16.06
CA ASP A 42 -1.73 7.05 15.53
C ASP A 42 -2.80 7.23 16.60
N VAL A 43 -2.57 6.74 17.83
CA VAL A 43 -3.49 6.96 18.97
C VAL A 43 -3.62 8.45 19.27
N ARG A 44 -2.52 9.20 19.23
CA ARG A 44 -2.55 10.65 19.45
C ARG A 44 -3.35 11.36 18.35
N GLN A 45 -3.17 10.97 17.09
CA GLN A 45 -3.92 11.50 15.97
C GLN A 45 -5.41 11.13 16.07
N HIS A 46 -5.72 9.88 16.41
CA HIS A 46 -7.09 9.39 16.58
C HIS A 46 -7.82 10.14 17.68
N ARG A 47 -7.17 10.38 18.83
CA ARG A 47 -7.73 11.18 19.91
C ARG A 47 -8.06 12.61 19.46
N LYS A 48 -7.17 13.23 18.67
CA LYS A 48 -7.40 14.57 18.13
C LYS A 48 -8.56 14.61 17.12
N LEU A 49 -8.79 13.52 16.38
CA LEU A 49 -9.95 13.39 15.50
C LEU A 49 -11.29 13.27 16.26
N HIS A 50 -11.30 13.01 17.56
CA HIS A 50 -12.52 13.08 18.36
C HIS A 50 -12.89 14.51 18.80
N ASP A 51 -11.98 15.47 18.65
CA ASP A 51 -12.27 16.86 18.99
C ASP A 51 -13.27 17.43 17.98
N LYS A 52 -14.45 17.82 18.49
CA LYS A 52 -15.53 18.41 17.66
C LYS A 52 -15.41 19.92 17.51
N GLN A 53 -14.43 20.53 18.18
CA GLN A 53 -14.26 21.97 18.16
C GLN A 53 -13.72 22.42 16.80
N PHE A 54 -14.49 23.27 16.12
CA PHE A 54 -14.04 23.90 14.89
C PHE A 54 -12.88 24.88 15.20
N PRO A 55 -11.79 24.89 14.42
CA PRO A 55 -10.63 25.72 14.72
C PRO A 55 -10.97 27.22 14.66
N LYS A 56 -10.73 27.94 15.77
CA LYS A 56 -10.99 29.40 15.86
C LYS A 56 -10.37 30.23 14.73
N PRO A 57 -9.12 29.99 14.29
CA PRO A 57 -8.52 30.76 13.20
C PRO A 57 -9.28 30.60 11.87
N LEU A 58 -9.90 29.43 11.63
CA LEU A 58 -10.73 29.21 10.45
C LEU A 58 -12.07 29.93 10.58
N THR A 59 -12.65 29.98 11.78
CA THR A 59 -13.88 30.75 12.04
C THR A 59 -13.65 32.22 11.75
N GLU A 60 -12.60 32.81 12.33
CA GLU A 60 -12.25 34.22 12.17
C GLU A 60 -11.97 34.56 10.69
N ALA A 61 -11.27 33.69 9.97
CA ALA A 61 -11.02 33.86 8.54
C ALA A 61 -12.30 33.85 7.70
N ILE A 62 -13.28 32.99 8.04
CA ILE A 62 -14.56 32.89 7.31
C ILE A 62 -15.48 34.07 7.65
N GLU A 63 -15.52 34.49 8.91
CA GLU A 63 -16.25 35.68 9.34
C GLU A 63 -15.69 36.94 8.67
N GLY A 64 -14.37 37.02 8.49
CA GLY A 64 -13.70 38.10 7.77
C GLY A 64 -14.00 38.17 6.26
N LEU A 65 -14.50 37.08 5.66
CA LEU A 65 -14.88 37.03 4.23
C LEU A 65 -16.31 37.54 3.96
N GLY A 66 -17.08 37.88 4.99
CA GLY A 66 -18.45 38.40 4.87
C GLY A 66 -19.52 37.34 4.51
N ASN A 67 -20.76 37.79 4.27
CA ASN A 67 -21.92 36.92 4.01
C ASN A 67 -21.92 36.37 2.58
N TYR A 68 -21.07 35.40 2.30
CA TYR A 68 -21.20 34.56 1.12
C TYR A 68 -22.14 33.38 1.43
N SER A 69 -23.23 33.23 0.66
CA SER A 69 -24.09 32.05 0.70
C SER A 69 -23.65 31.04 -0.34
N ILE A 70 -23.61 29.76 0.04
CA ILE A 70 -23.35 28.67 -0.90
C ILE A 70 -24.68 28.02 -1.26
N LYS A 71 -24.97 27.93 -2.56
CA LYS A 71 -26.08 27.12 -3.07
C LYS A 71 -25.74 25.64 -2.91
N LYS A 72 -26.55 24.89 -2.17
CA LYS A 72 -26.40 23.45 -1.99
C LYS A 72 -26.97 22.74 -3.22
N LYS A 73 -26.13 22.08 -4.03
CA LYS A 73 -26.59 21.06 -5.00
C LYS A 73 -26.64 19.73 -4.26
N GLU A 74 -27.85 19.23 -3.99
CA GLU A 74 -28.03 17.83 -3.57
C GLU A 74 -27.85 16.95 -4.80
N SER A 75 -26.93 16.00 -4.71
CA SER A 75 -26.70 14.99 -5.75
C SER A 75 -27.82 13.95 -5.68
N GLU A 76 -28.59 13.87 -6.75
CA GLU A 76 -29.73 13.00 -7.01
C GLU A 76 -29.43 11.51 -6.75
N GLU A 77 -30.29 10.86 -5.95
CA GLU A 77 -30.73 9.49 -6.20
C GLU A 77 -32.24 9.58 -6.47
N GLU A 78 -32.61 9.34 -7.73
CA GLU A 78 -33.96 9.51 -8.27
C GLU A 78 -34.84 8.31 -7.90
N SER A 79 -35.97 8.56 -7.23
CA SER A 79 -37.21 7.85 -7.54
C SER A 79 -38.44 8.69 -7.19
N ASP A 80 -39.08 9.13 -8.27
CA ASP A 80 -40.50 9.45 -8.43
C ASP A 80 -41.05 10.80 -7.92
N ASP A 81 -41.96 11.31 -8.76
CA ASP A 81 -42.52 12.66 -8.88
C ASP A 81 -42.96 13.32 -7.56
N THR A 82 -42.27 14.40 -7.16
CA THR A 82 -42.85 15.71 -6.78
C THR A 82 -41.72 16.74 -6.73
N LYS A 83 -41.58 17.57 -7.76
CA LYS A 83 -40.63 18.70 -7.78
C LYS A 83 -41.07 19.80 -6.81
N GLN A 84 -40.46 19.81 -5.63
CA GLN A 84 -40.23 21.01 -4.86
C GLN A 84 -38.73 21.10 -4.56
N GLU A 85 -38.01 21.86 -5.38
CA GLU A 85 -36.65 22.29 -5.06
C GLU A 85 -36.72 23.24 -3.85
N SER A 86 -36.58 22.71 -2.64
CA SER A 86 -36.40 23.56 -1.47
C SER A 86 -34.96 24.07 -1.47
N GLU A 87 -34.75 25.26 -2.04
CA GLU A 87 -33.47 25.97 -2.02
C GLU A 87 -33.10 26.35 -0.59
N SER A 88 -32.33 25.49 0.11
CA SER A 88 -31.78 25.81 1.42
C SER A 88 -30.45 26.56 1.26
N GLU A 89 -30.48 27.89 1.40
CA GLU A 89 -29.27 28.69 1.48
C GLU A 89 -28.55 28.42 2.81
N MET A 90 -27.33 27.86 2.76
CA MET A 90 -26.48 27.70 3.93
C MET A 90 -25.40 28.79 3.96
N SER A 91 -25.18 29.36 5.14
CA SER A 91 -24.03 30.25 5.40
C SER A 91 -22.71 29.52 5.10
N LEU A 92 -21.71 30.22 4.55
CA LEU A 92 -20.35 29.74 4.30
C LEU A 92 -19.75 29.02 5.52
N LEU A 93 -20.01 29.56 6.72
CA LEU A 93 -19.55 28.99 7.98
C LEU A 93 -20.21 27.63 8.23
N ALA A 94 -21.52 27.52 8.05
CA ALA A 94 -22.26 26.27 8.21
C ALA A 94 -21.82 25.21 7.17
N ALA A 95 -21.58 25.62 5.93
CA ALA A 95 -21.08 24.73 4.88
C ALA A 95 -19.66 24.22 5.19
N THR A 96 -18.79 25.09 5.71
CA THR A 96 -17.41 24.72 6.07
C THR A 96 -17.38 23.82 7.31
N GLN A 97 -18.25 24.09 8.28
CA GLN A 97 -18.39 23.25 9.47
C GLN A 97 -18.89 21.84 9.09
N ASN A 98 -19.86 21.72 8.18
CA ASN A 98 -20.30 20.44 7.65
C ASN A 98 -19.16 19.67 6.96
N LYS A 99 -18.36 20.36 6.13
CA LYS A 99 -17.15 19.75 5.52
C LYS A 99 -16.15 19.29 6.58
N PHE A 100 -15.90 20.08 7.62
CA PHE A 100 -15.03 19.71 8.72
C PHE A 100 -15.53 18.45 9.45
N ASP A 101 -16.83 18.36 9.75
CA ASP A 101 -17.43 17.18 10.37
C ASP A 101 -17.31 15.93 9.49
N LYS A 102 -17.53 16.07 8.17
CA LYS A 102 -17.34 14.97 7.20
C LYS A 102 -15.88 14.53 7.11
N SER A 103 -14.94 15.47 6.99
CA SER A 103 -13.50 15.17 6.98
C SER A 103 -13.03 14.49 8.27
N ARG A 104 -13.59 14.89 9.42
CA ARG A 104 -13.33 14.24 10.72
C ARG A 104 -13.86 12.81 10.74
N ALA A 105 -15.10 12.59 10.31
CA ALA A 105 -15.70 11.26 10.25
C ALA A 105 -14.91 10.33 9.32
N TYR A 106 -14.49 10.82 8.14
CA TYR A 106 -13.60 10.10 7.23
C TYR A 106 -12.26 9.76 7.89
N GLY A 107 -11.64 10.73 8.58
CA GLY A 107 -10.40 10.52 9.32
C GLY A 107 -10.53 9.44 10.41
N LEU A 108 -11.64 9.40 11.15
CA LEU A 108 -11.90 8.40 12.19
C LEU A 108 -12.05 7.00 11.60
N ASP A 109 -12.83 6.84 10.54
CA ASP A 109 -13.00 5.55 9.86
C ASP A 109 -11.67 5.04 9.29
N LYS A 110 -10.91 5.92 8.63
CA LYS A 110 -9.60 5.60 8.07
C LYS A 110 -8.59 5.22 9.16
N SER A 111 -8.57 5.95 10.27
CA SER A 111 -7.69 5.68 11.40
C SER A 111 -8.06 4.35 12.09
N THR A 112 -9.35 4.07 12.27
CA THR A 112 -9.82 2.79 12.84
C THR A 112 -9.40 1.60 11.98
N PHE A 113 -9.58 1.70 10.66
CA PHE A 113 -9.10 0.69 9.73
C PHE A 113 -7.56 0.57 9.74
N GLY A 114 -6.86 1.70 9.86
CA GLY A 114 -5.40 1.75 10.00
C GLY A 114 -4.89 0.96 11.20
N PHE A 115 -5.53 1.08 12.37
CA PHE A 115 -5.15 0.30 13.55
C PHE A 115 -5.31 -1.21 13.34
N VAL A 116 -6.42 -1.65 12.74
CA VAL A 116 -6.70 -3.08 12.52
C VAL A 116 -5.72 -3.67 11.51
N SER A 117 -5.52 -3.00 10.37
CA SER A 117 -4.59 -3.44 9.34
C SER A 117 -3.13 -3.38 9.81
N GLY A 118 -2.75 -2.34 10.55
CA GLY A 118 -1.43 -2.22 11.18
C GLY A 118 -1.14 -3.35 12.17
N ALA A 119 -2.09 -3.67 13.05
CA ALA A 119 -1.96 -4.79 13.99
C ALA A 119 -1.82 -6.14 13.26
N TYR A 120 -2.61 -6.35 12.21
CA TYR A 120 -2.49 -7.54 11.37
C TYR A 120 -1.09 -7.65 10.75
N ASN A 121 -0.62 -6.60 10.08
CA ASN A 121 0.69 -6.57 9.44
C ASN A 121 1.84 -6.81 10.45
N GLN A 122 1.73 -6.27 11.66
CA GLN A 122 2.72 -6.49 12.71
C GLN A 122 2.72 -7.94 13.21
N LEU A 123 1.55 -8.53 13.44
CA LEU A 123 1.43 -9.94 13.83
C LEU A 123 1.96 -10.86 12.74
N GLU A 124 1.64 -10.55 11.50
CA GLU A 124 2.10 -11.27 10.31
C GLU A 124 3.62 -11.21 10.17
N ALA A 125 4.23 -10.02 10.23
CA ALA A 125 5.68 -9.84 10.16
C ALA A 125 6.39 -10.56 11.32
N THR A 126 5.84 -10.48 12.53
CA THR A 126 6.37 -11.18 13.71
C THR A 126 6.29 -12.70 13.51
N ALA A 127 5.16 -13.20 13.01
CA ALA A 127 4.98 -14.61 12.69
C ALA A 127 5.95 -15.07 11.60
N PHE A 128 6.24 -14.28 10.57
CA PHE A 128 7.19 -14.66 9.53
C PHE A 128 8.61 -14.79 10.04
N LEU A 129 9.01 -13.87 10.91
CA LEU A 129 10.32 -13.91 11.51
C LEU A 129 10.41 -15.13 12.45
N LEU A 130 9.44 -15.30 13.37
CA LEU A 130 9.43 -16.42 14.31
C LEU A 130 9.29 -17.79 13.65
N LEU A 131 8.50 -17.91 12.59
CA LEU A 131 8.25 -19.19 11.93
C LEU A 131 9.29 -19.54 10.87
N GLY A 132 10.18 -18.63 10.49
CA GLY A 132 11.16 -18.89 9.42
C GLY A 132 10.51 -18.90 8.04
N TYR A 133 9.67 -17.90 7.76
CA TYR A 133 8.93 -17.79 6.51
C TYR A 133 9.84 -17.74 5.27
N LEU A 134 10.97 -17.01 5.34
CA LEU A 134 11.88 -16.89 4.20
C LEU A 134 12.50 -18.25 3.80
N PRO A 135 13.12 -19.03 4.71
CA PRO A 135 13.56 -20.39 4.37
C PRO A 135 12.41 -21.29 3.93
N PHE A 136 11.23 -21.20 4.57
CA PHE A 136 10.06 -21.99 4.18
C PHE A 136 9.67 -21.73 2.73
N MET A 137 9.51 -20.46 2.36
CA MET A 137 9.15 -20.09 0.99
C MET A 137 10.25 -20.42 0.00
N TRP A 138 11.52 -20.29 0.38
CA TRP A 138 12.64 -20.70 -0.46
C TRP A 138 12.58 -22.20 -0.80
N THR A 139 12.28 -23.07 0.17
CA THR A 139 12.07 -24.52 -0.09
C THR A 139 10.83 -24.79 -0.93
N MET A 140 9.72 -24.10 -0.66
CA MET A 140 8.49 -24.24 -1.44
C MET A 140 8.66 -23.82 -2.89
N SER A 141 9.47 -22.78 -3.14
CA SER A 141 9.80 -22.31 -4.49
C SER A 141 10.57 -23.35 -5.28
N GLY A 142 11.52 -24.05 -4.64
CA GLY A 142 12.23 -25.18 -5.27
C GLY A 142 11.28 -26.33 -5.62
N LYS A 143 10.37 -26.71 -4.70
CA LYS A 143 9.36 -27.74 -4.97
C LYS A 143 8.41 -27.34 -6.09
N ALA A 144 7.99 -26.07 -6.13
CA ALA A 144 7.14 -25.55 -7.18
C ALA A 144 7.83 -25.61 -8.56
N LEU A 145 9.11 -25.25 -8.64
CA LEU A 145 9.92 -25.37 -9.87
C LEU A 145 10.01 -26.82 -10.37
N LEU A 146 10.29 -27.76 -9.47
CA LEU A 146 10.33 -29.18 -9.83
C LEU A 146 8.97 -29.67 -10.34
N SER A 147 7.86 -29.19 -9.76
CA SER A 147 6.51 -29.57 -10.19
C SER A 147 6.15 -29.10 -11.60
N ILE A 148 6.77 -28.01 -12.06
CA ILE A 148 6.62 -27.47 -13.43
C ILE A 148 7.74 -27.93 -14.38
N GLY A 149 8.62 -28.83 -13.93
CA GLY A 149 9.70 -29.40 -14.73
C GLY A 149 10.87 -28.44 -15.01
N LEU A 150 11.02 -27.37 -14.23
CA LEU A 150 12.15 -26.44 -14.33
C LEU A 150 13.25 -26.80 -13.33
N ASP A 151 14.48 -26.40 -13.68
CA ASP A 151 15.66 -26.62 -12.84
C ASP A 151 15.58 -25.80 -11.54
N ALA A 152 15.46 -26.50 -10.42
CA ALA A 152 15.39 -25.92 -9.08
C ALA A 152 16.78 -25.56 -8.51
N ASP A 153 17.86 -26.06 -9.12
CA ASP A 153 19.23 -25.73 -8.72
C ASP A 153 19.67 -24.38 -9.31
N ASN A 154 19.00 -23.90 -10.37
CA ASN A 154 19.22 -22.57 -10.90
C ASN A 154 18.64 -21.50 -9.95
N GLU A 155 19.56 -20.81 -9.26
CA GLU A 155 19.26 -19.73 -8.32
C GLU A 155 18.34 -18.64 -8.90
N ILE A 156 18.50 -18.29 -10.19
CA ILE A 156 17.66 -17.26 -10.83
C ILE A 156 16.22 -17.75 -10.90
N TYR A 157 15.98 -18.98 -11.36
CA TYR A 157 14.63 -19.53 -11.43
C TYR A 157 14.00 -19.66 -10.04
N ARG A 158 14.78 -20.10 -9.04
CA ARG A 158 14.32 -20.19 -7.65
C ARG A 158 13.95 -18.84 -7.05
N ALA A 159 14.74 -17.81 -7.31
CA ALA A 159 14.44 -16.44 -6.89
C ALA A 159 13.19 -15.87 -7.57
N LEU A 160 13.03 -16.09 -8.88
CA LEU A 160 11.83 -15.67 -9.62
C LEU A 160 10.57 -16.40 -9.13
N MET A 161 10.67 -17.70 -8.85
CA MET A 161 9.57 -18.47 -8.29
C MET A 161 9.21 -17.99 -6.87
N LEU A 162 10.20 -17.74 -6.02
CA LEU A 162 10.00 -17.16 -4.69
C LEU A 162 9.23 -15.83 -4.79
N LEU A 163 9.72 -14.94 -5.65
CA LEU A 163 9.10 -13.64 -5.89
C LEU A 163 7.64 -13.78 -6.35
N THR A 164 7.37 -14.75 -7.22
CA THR A 164 6.01 -15.04 -7.72
C THR A 164 5.09 -15.53 -6.61
N LEU A 165 5.51 -16.54 -5.86
CA LEU A 165 4.70 -17.15 -4.80
C LEU A 165 4.41 -16.16 -3.67
N THR A 166 5.42 -15.37 -3.27
CA THR A 166 5.24 -14.30 -2.29
C THR A 166 4.27 -13.24 -2.79
N THR A 167 4.41 -12.78 -4.04
CA THR A 167 3.50 -11.77 -4.62
C THR A 167 2.06 -12.26 -4.73
N ILE A 168 1.85 -13.51 -5.14
CA ILE A 168 0.50 -14.10 -5.20
C ILE A 168 -0.09 -14.14 -3.80
N ARG A 169 0.67 -14.62 -2.82
CA ARG A 169 0.22 -14.69 -1.43
C ARG A 169 -0.12 -13.31 -0.87
N ASP A 170 0.75 -12.32 -1.05
CA ASP A 170 0.54 -10.95 -0.57
C ASP A 170 -0.68 -10.31 -1.22
N THR A 171 -0.90 -10.60 -2.51
CA THR A 171 -2.11 -10.17 -3.21
C THR A 171 -3.36 -10.82 -2.60
N LEU A 172 -3.34 -12.14 -2.34
CA LEU A 172 -4.46 -12.86 -1.75
C LEU A 172 -4.80 -12.37 -0.34
N VAL A 173 -3.78 -12.20 0.50
CA VAL A 173 -3.92 -11.67 1.87
C VAL A 173 -4.39 -10.21 1.85
N GLY A 174 -3.92 -9.41 0.89
CA GLY A 174 -4.26 -8.00 0.75
C GLY A 174 -5.66 -7.73 0.16
N ILE A 175 -6.26 -8.67 -0.56
CA ILE A 175 -7.58 -8.49 -1.19
C ILE A 175 -8.67 -8.10 -0.16
N PRO A 176 -8.87 -8.82 0.96
CA PRO A 176 -9.86 -8.45 1.97
C PRO A 176 -9.70 -7.02 2.49
N PHE A 177 -8.47 -6.60 2.80
CA PHE A 177 -8.17 -5.25 3.29
C PHE A 177 -8.41 -4.19 2.21
N GLY A 178 -8.00 -4.47 0.96
CA GLY A 178 -8.22 -3.57 -0.17
C GLY A 178 -9.70 -3.40 -0.52
N LEU A 179 -10.48 -4.49 -0.47
CA LEU A 179 -11.92 -4.46 -0.67
C LEU A 179 -12.62 -3.66 0.44
N TYR A 180 -12.25 -3.88 1.70
CA TYR A 180 -12.83 -3.12 2.81
C TYR A 180 -12.51 -1.63 2.71
N SER A 181 -11.24 -1.29 2.44
CA SER A 181 -10.84 0.11 2.28
C SER A 181 -11.60 0.79 1.14
N THR A 182 -11.70 0.16 -0.03
CA THR A 182 -12.29 0.77 -1.23
C THR A 182 -13.83 0.77 -1.20
N PHE A 183 -14.43 -0.38 -0.89
CA PHE A 183 -15.88 -0.57 -1.02
C PHE A 183 -16.66 -0.37 0.29
N VAL A 184 -15.99 -0.21 1.43
CA VAL A 184 -16.64 0.13 2.71
C VAL A 184 -16.22 1.52 3.18
N VAL A 185 -14.92 1.78 3.36
CA VAL A 185 -14.45 3.07 3.89
C VAL A 185 -14.65 4.17 2.85
N GLU A 186 -14.02 4.08 1.68
CA GLU A 186 -14.13 5.12 0.65
C GLU A 186 -15.56 5.24 0.09
N ALA A 187 -16.31 4.14 -0.01
CA ALA A 187 -17.70 4.15 -0.45
C ALA A 187 -18.63 4.88 0.55
N ARG A 188 -18.46 4.68 1.86
CA ARG A 188 -19.24 5.37 2.91
C ARG A 188 -19.10 6.89 2.83
N HIS A 189 -17.94 7.37 2.41
CA HIS A 189 -17.65 8.81 2.27
C HIS A 189 -17.85 9.33 0.84
N GLY A 190 -18.37 8.51 -0.08
CA GLY A 190 -18.69 8.89 -1.45
C GLY A 190 -17.48 9.09 -2.38
N PHE A 191 -16.29 8.69 -1.94
CA PHE A 191 -15.05 8.80 -2.71
C PHE A 191 -14.85 7.64 -3.69
N ASN A 192 -15.43 6.46 -3.42
CA ASN A 192 -15.28 5.33 -4.32
C ASN A 192 -16.00 5.57 -5.66
N LYS A 193 -15.23 5.50 -6.75
CA LYS A 193 -15.73 5.49 -8.14
C LYS A 193 -15.33 4.21 -8.89
N GLN A 194 -14.66 3.28 -8.20
CA GLN A 194 -14.17 2.04 -8.78
C GLN A 194 -15.24 0.94 -8.66
N THR A 195 -15.40 0.16 -9.73
CA THR A 195 -16.24 -1.05 -9.71
C THR A 195 -15.42 -2.28 -9.29
N LEU A 196 -16.08 -3.33 -8.78
CA LEU A 196 -15.41 -4.57 -8.40
C LEU A 196 -14.64 -5.20 -9.58
N GLY A 197 -15.20 -5.17 -10.79
CA GLY A 197 -14.52 -5.66 -11.99
C GLY A 197 -13.24 -4.89 -12.30
N LEU A 198 -13.27 -3.56 -12.18
CA LEU A 198 -12.09 -2.71 -12.38
C LEU A 198 -11.02 -3.00 -11.32
N PHE A 199 -11.41 -3.18 -10.05
CA PHE A 199 -10.51 -3.53 -8.96
C PHE A 199 -9.69 -4.80 -9.23
N PHE A 200 -10.33 -5.90 -9.61
CA PHE A 200 -9.61 -7.14 -9.91
C PHE A 200 -8.82 -7.06 -11.21
N MET A 201 -9.34 -6.36 -12.23
CA MET A 201 -8.63 -6.16 -13.48
C MET A 201 -7.32 -5.38 -13.27
N ASP A 202 -7.33 -4.36 -12.41
CA ASP A 202 -6.13 -3.59 -12.08
C ASP A 202 -5.08 -4.44 -11.35
N LYS A 203 -5.51 -5.37 -10.48
CA LYS A 203 -4.60 -6.33 -9.84
C LYS A 203 -3.96 -7.28 -10.85
N ILE A 204 -4.75 -7.81 -11.79
CA ILE A 204 -4.24 -8.69 -12.85
C ILE A 204 -3.25 -7.95 -13.75
N LYS A 205 -3.58 -6.73 -14.20
CA LYS A 205 -2.69 -5.89 -15.00
C LYS A 205 -1.39 -5.58 -14.26
N SER A 206 -1.49 -5.23 -12.97
CA SER A 206 -0.32 -4.97 -12.12
C SER A 206 0.58 -6.19 -11.97
N PHE A 207 -0.02 -7.38 -11.81
CA PHE A 207 0.71 -8.64 -11.74
C PHE A 207 1.40 -8.99 -13.07
N GLY A 208 0.72 -8.77 -14.21
CA GLY A 208 1.33 -8.94 -15.54
C GLY A 208 2.52 -8.00 -15.74
N LEU A 209 2.39 -6.73 -15.37
CA LEU A 209 3.47 -5.76 -15.45
C LEU A 209 4.65 -6.14 -14.53
N PHE A 210 4.34 -6.63 -13.34
CA PHE A 210 5.33 -7.14 -12.40
C PHE A 210 6.13 -8.29 -12.98
N ILE A 211 5.51 -9.23 -13.69
CA ILE A 211 6.24 -10.30 -14.38
C ILE A 211 7.10 -9.72 -15.50
N VAL A 212 6.51 -8.89 -16.37
CA VAL A 212 7.18 -8.36 -17.57
C VAL A 212 8.40 -7.50 -17.23
N ILE A 213 8.34 -6.71 -16.16
CA ILE A 213 9.42 -5.80 -15.76
C ILE A 213 10.24 -6.38 -14.60
N GLY A 214 9.57 -6.88 -13.57
CA GLY A 214 10.22 -7.37 -12.35
C GLY A 214 11.09 -8.59 -12.59
N PHE A 215 10.68 -9.54 -13.45
CA PHE A 215 11.50 -10.74 -13.69
C PHE A 215 12.80 -10.43 -14.43
N PRO A 216 12.81 -9.70 -15.57
CA PRO A 216 14.06 -9.35 -16.24
C PRO A 216 15.01 -8.56 -15.34
N VAL A 217 14.48 -7.61 -14.56
CA VAL A 217 15.28 -6.81 -13.63
C VAL A 217 15.89 -7.67 -12.54
N THR A 218 15.10 -8.55 -11.92
CA THR A 218 15.58 -9.46 -10.87
C THR A 218 16.63 -10.43 -11.43
N ALA A 219 16.38 -11.02 -12.60
CA ALA A 219 17.33 -11.92 -13.25
C ALA A 219 18.64 -11.19 -13.60
N ALA A 220 18.56 -9.97 -14.15
CA ALA A 220 19.72 -9.14 -14.46
C ALA A 220 20.51 -8.77 -13.19
N LEU A 221 19.82 -8.42 -12.10
CA LEU A 221 20.45 -8.12 -10.81
C LEU A 221 21.24 -9.31 -10.27
N ILE A 222 20.61 -10.50 -10.21
CA ILE A 222 21.28 -11.72 -9.74
C ILE A 222 22.50 -12.03 -10.63
N TYR A 223 22.35 -11.86 -11.95
CA TYR A 223 23.45 -12.04 -12.89
C TYR A 223 24.61 -11.07 -12.63
N VAL A 224 24.33 -9.77 -12.47
CA VAL A 224 25.34 -8.74 -12.18
C VAL A 224 26.02 -9.00 -10.84
N ILE A 225 25.29 -9.44 -9.82
CA ILE A 225 25.86 -9.80 -8.51
C ILE A 225 26.85 -10.95 -8.66
N ARG A 226 26.48 -12.01 -9.39
CA ARG A 226 27.34 -13.17 -9.62
C ARG A 226 28.57 -12.85 -10.47
N TRP A 227 28.43 -11.95 -11.43
CA TRP A 227 29.51 -11.55 -12.33
C TRP A 227 30.46 -10.51 -11.72
N GLY A 228 29.95 -9.60 -10.89
CA GLY A 228 30.65 -8.38 -10.47
C GLY A 228 31.80 -8.56 -9.48
N GLY A 229 32.04 -9.78 -8.97
CA GLY A 229 33.16 -10.08 -8.06
C GLY A 229 33.14 -9.22 -6.79
N GLU A 230 34.30 -8.74 -6.35
CA GLU A 230 34.42 -7.90 -5.13
C GLU A 230 33.72 -6.53 -5.25
N TYR A 231 33.62 -6.00 -6.46
CA TYR A 231 33.03 -4.69 -6.75
C TYR A 231 31.58 -4.77 -7.26
N PHE A 232 30.91 -5.91 -7.06
CA PHE A 232 29.54 -6.15 -7.53
C PHE A 232 28.57 -5.03 -7.14
N TYR A 233 28.73 -4.45 -5.95
CA TYR A 233 27.87 -3.39 -5.45
C TYR A 233 27.90 -2.12 -6.31
N MET A 234 29.04 -1.77 -6.93
CA MET A 234 29.12 -0.63 -7.84
C MET A 234 28.37 -0.90 -9.15
N TYR A 235 28.49 -2.12 -9.69
CA TYR A 235 27.78 -2.51 -10.91
C TYR A 235 26.27 -2.60 -10.68
N VAL A 236 25.84 -3.16 -9.54
CA VAL A 236 24.43 -3.17 -9.12
C VAL A 236 23.90 -1.74 -8.98
N TRP A 237 24.65 -0.86 -8.32
CA TRP A 237 24.26 0.54 -8.17
C TRP A 237 24.12 1.23 -9.53
N ALA A 238 25.11 1.08 -10.42
CA ALA A 238 25.07 1.67 -11.76
C ALA A 238 23.89 1.12 -12.59
N PHE A 239 23.65 -0.18 -12.54
CA PHE A 239 22.51 -0.83 -13.20
C PHE A 239 21.19 -0.27 -12.67
N LEU A 240 21.00 -0.21 -11.35
CA LEU A 240 19.79 0.33 -10.73
C LEU A 240 19.58 1.81 -11.02
N PHE A 241 20.66 2.60 -11.07
CA PHE A 241 20.62 4.01 -11.45
C PHE A 241 20.11 4.18 -12.89
N VAL A 242 20.72 3.48 -13.85
CA VAL A 242 20.31 3.52 -15.26
C VAL A 242 18.87 3.04 -15.42
N PHE A 243 18.52 1.90 -14.80
CA PHE A 243 17.16 1.38 -14.81
C PHE A 243 16.16 2.40 -14.25
N SER A 244 16.48 3.08 -13.15
CA SER A 244 15.60 4.08 -12.53
C SER A 244 15.37 5.29 -13.45
N VAL A 245 16.42 5.79 -14.11
CA VAL A 245 16.32 6.90 -15.08
C VAL A 245 15.44 6.50 -16.27
N VAL A 246 15.64 5.29 -16.81
CA VAL A 246 14.81 4.76 -17.90
C VAL A 246 13.35 4.63 -17.46
N MET A 247 13.11 4.04 -16.29
CA MET A 247 11.76 3.86 -15.75
C MET A 247 11.07 5.18 -15.45
N MET A 248 11.80 6.23 -15.05
CA MET A 248 11.23 7.57 -14.85
C MET A 248 10.57 8.11 -16.13
N THR A 249 11.10 7.76 -17.30
CA THR A 249 10.52 8.14 -18.60
C THR A 249 9.47 7.14 -19.08
N LEU A 250 9.74 5.82 -18.95
CA LEU A 250 8.82 4.79 -19.43
C LEU A 250 7.54 4.68 -18.60
N TYR A 251 7.59 4.99 -17.31
CA TYR A 251 6.44 4.85 -16.41
C TYR A 251 5.25 5.75 -16.82
N PRO A 252 5.39 7.09 -16.96
CA PRO A 252 4.27 7.94 -17.40
C PRO A 252 3.82 7.64 -18.83
N VAL A 253 4.74 7.25 -19.73
CA VAL A 253 4.45 7.09 -21.16
C VAL A 253 3.83 5.74 -21.51
N LEU A 254 4.30 4.65 -20.89
CA LEU A 254 3.87 3.29 -21.21
C LEU A 254 3.02 2.65 -20.12
N ILE A 255 3.34 2.89 -18.84
CA ILE A 255 2.71 2.17 -17.74
C ILE A 255 1.42 2.84 -17.32
N MET A 256 1.43 4.15 -17.03
CA MET A 256 0.22 4.84 -16.57
C MET A 256 -0.96 4.71 -17.55
N PRO A 257 -0.78 4.79 -18.90
CA PRO A 257 -1.90 4.68 -19.84
C PRO A 257 -2.59 3.31 -19.87
N LEU A 258 -1.95 2.26 -19.35
CA LEU A 258 -2.57 0.93 -19.22
C LEU A 258 -3.64 0.88 -18.10
N PHE A 259 -3.52 1.79 -17.14
CA PHE A 259 -4.42 1.91 -15.99
C PHE A 259 -5.40 3.08 -16.14
N ASN A 260 -4.96 4.17 -16.75
CA ASN A 260 -5.72 5.42 -16.82
C ASN A 260 -5.94 5.87 -18.26
N LYS A 261 -7.10 6.48 -18.52
CA LYS A 261 -7.37 7.15 -19.79
C LYS A 261 -6.85 8.59 -19.71
N PHE A 262 -5.87 8.91 -20.57
CA PHE A 262 -5.40 10.27 -20.75
C PHE A 262 -6.13 10.91 -21.91
N THR A 263 -6.83 12.01 -21.64
CA THR A 263 -7.48 12.84 -22.66
C THR A 263 -6.81 14.22 -22.68
N PRO A 264 -6.56 14.80 -23.86
CA PRO A 264 -6.06 16.17 -23.92
C PRO A 264 -7.08 17.11 -23.29
N LEU A 265 -6.59 18.20 -22.66
CA LEU A 265 -7.47 19.22 -22.12
C LEU A 265 -8.26 19.87 -23.27
N GLU A 266 -9.57 20.02 -23.08
CA GLU A 266 -10.45 20.68 -24.04
C GLU A 266 -10.01 22.13 -24.27
N GLU A 267 -10.25 22.64 -25.48
CA GLU A 267 -9.92 24.03 -25.80
C GLU A 267 -10.86 24.98 -25.03
N GLY A 268 -10.26 25.92 -24.29
CA GLY A 268 -11.01 26.86 -23.45
C GLY A 268 -10.08 27.70 -22.57
N VAL A 269 -10.67 28.48 -21.66
CA VAL A 269 -9.95 29.46 -20.82
C VAL A 269 -8.92 28.81 -19.88
N LEU A 270 -9.07 27.50 -19.60
CA LEU A 270 -8.18 26.74 -18.72
C LEU A 270 -6.98 26.09 -19.45
N ARG A 271 -6.94 26.09 -20.79
CA ARG A 271 -5.90 25.44 -21.60
C ARG A 271 -4.75 26.39 -21.97
#